data_AF-A0A401QPK9-F1
#
_entry.id   AF-A0A401QPK9-F1
#
_cell.length_a   1.000
_cell.length_b   1.000
_cell.length_c   1.000
_cell.angle_alpha   90.00
_cell.angle_beta   90.00
_cell.angle_gamma   90.00
#
_symmetry.space_group_name_H-M   'P 1'
#
loop_
_entity.id
_entity.type
_entity.pdbx_description
1 polymer ?
#
loop_
_entity_poly.entity_id
_entity_poly.type
_entity_poly.pdbx_seq_one_letter_code
_entity_poly.pdbx_strand_id
1 'polypeptide(L)'
;GIETEGNGIKTEGNEIATGGNERETEGNGIEIEGNGKEVEGNGIETEGNVIEIEGNGIEIEGNGIEIEGNEIETEENEIETEGNGLATEGNDIETEGNGIETEGNKIETEGNEIETEGNEIETEGNGIEIEGNGIEIEGTG
;
A
#
# COMPACT_ATOMS: atom_id res chain seq x y z
N GLY A 1 -0.10 -19.02 -15.77
CA GLY A 1 0.66 -19.78 -14.78
C GLY A 1 2.15 -19.75 -15.09
N ILE A 2 2.89 -18.85 -14.46
CA ILE A 2 4.36 -18.83 -14.41
C ILE A 2 4.78 -19.06 -12.94
N GLU A 3 5.65 -20.02 -12.70
CA GLU A 3 6.17 -20.34 -11.35
C GLU A 3 7.70 -20.19 -11.35
N THR A 4 8.25 -19.39 -10.43
CA THR A 4 9.72 -19.25 -10.29
C THR A 4 10.15 -19.12 -8.83
N GLU A 5 11.31 -19.67 -8.50
CA GLU A 5 11.91 -19.58 -7.15
C GLU A 5 13.38 -19.14 -7.29
N GLY A 6 13.80 -18.19 -6.45
CA GLY A 6 15.18 -17.70 -6.39
C GLY A 6 15.29 -16.18 -6.40
N ASN A 7 16.52 -15.68 -6.26
CA ASN A 7 16.78 -14.25 -6.15
C ASN A 7 17.22 -13.64 -7.49
N GLY A 8 16.92 -12.37 -7.73
CA GLY A 8 17.39 -11.64 -8.91
C GLY A 8 16.68 -12.03 -10.21
N ILE A 9 15.39 -12.35 -10.15
CA ILE A 9 14.62 -12.87 -11.29
C ILE A 9 13.69 -11.77 -11.83
N LYS A 10 13.68 -11.61 -13.17
CA LYS A 10 12.69 -10.83 -13.90
C LYS A 10 11.60 -11.73 -14.47
N THR A 11 10.34 -11.43 -14.22
CA THR A 11 9.21 -12.24 -14.69
C THR A 11 8.13 -11.35 -15.32
N GLU A 12 7.61 -11.76 -16.48
CA GLU A 12 6.54 -11.06 -17.19
C GLU A 12 5.46 -12.06 -17.61
N GLY A 13 4.18 -11.75 -17.37
CA GLY A 13 3.07 -12.57 -17.84
C GLY A 13 1.78 -12.48 -17.02
N ASN A 14 0.95 -13.53 -17.09
CA ASN A 14 -0.30 -13.62 -16.33
C ASN A 14 -0.29 -14.85 -15.42
N GLU A 15 -0.93 -14.72 -14.25
CA GLU A 15 -0.98 -15.74 -13.20
C GLU A 15 0.45 -16.15 -12.81
N ILE A 16 1.17 -15.22 -12.20
CA ILE A 16 2.57 -15.34 -11.77
C ILE A 16 2.58 -15.71 -10.28
N ALA A 17 3.25 -16.81 -9.91
CA ALA A 17 3.49 -17.17 -8.52
C ALA A 17 5.00 -17.29 -8.31
N THR A 18 5.58 -16.47 -7.44
CA THR A 18 7.04 -16.45 -7.29
C THR A 18 7.51 -16.34 -5.85
N GLY A 19 8.66 -16.94 -5.57
CA GLY A 19 9.30 -16.89 -4.26
C GLY A 19 10.74 -16.40 -4.35
N GLY A 20 11.21 -15.72 -3.30
CA GLY A 20 12.59 -15.27 -3.16
C GLY A 20 12.72 -13.75 -3.06
N ASN A 21 13.96 -13.26 -3.01
CA ASN A 21 14.26 -11.86 -2.80
C ASN A 21 14.78 -11.16 -4.07
N GLU A 22 14.72 -9.83 -4.14
CA GLU A 22 15.32 -9.02 -5.22
C GLU A 22 14.70 -9.36 -6.60
N ARG A 23 13.43 -9.04 -6.83
CA ARG A 23 12.69 -9.42 -8.05
C ARG A 23 12.07 -8.23 -8.76
N GLU A 24 11.98 -8.32 -10.08
CA GLU A 24 11.16 -7.42 -10.91
C GLU A 24 10.05 -8.27 -11.56
N THR A 25 8.79 -7.93 -11.32
CA THR A 25 7.65 -8.71 -11.82
C THR A 25 6.61 -7.82 -12.47
N GLU A 26 6.26 -8.08 -13.73
CA GLU A 26 5.24 -7.34 -14.49
C GLU A 26 4.11 -8.27 -14.93
N GLY A 27 2.85 -7.93 -14.69
CA GLY A 27 1.77 -8.82 -15.10
C GLY A 27 0.38 -8.60 -14.50
N ASN A 28 -0.46 -9.63 -14.62
CA ASN A 28 -1.77 -9.68 -13.95
C ASN A 28 -1.91 -10.97 -13.15
N GLY A 29 -2.50 -10.89 -11.96
CA GLY A 29 -2.61 -12.01 -11.04
C GLY A 29 -1.22 -12.44 -10.57
N ILE A 30 -0.60 -11.64 -9.71
CA ILE A 30 0.75 -11.82 -9.21
C ILE A 30 0.67 -12.20 -7.73
N GLU A 31 1.28 -13.31 -7.36
CA GLU A 31 1.42 -13.78 -5.97
C GLU A 31 2.93 -13.89 -5.67
N ILE A 32 3.41 -13.20 -4.62
CA ILE A 32 4.84 -13.21 -4.28
C ILE A 32 5.12 -13.36 -2.79
N GLU A 33 5.90 -14.38 -2.42
CA GLU A 33 6.49 -14.56 -1.09
C GLU A 33 7.98 -14.15 -1.09
N GLY A 34 8.39 -13.23 -0.20
CA GLY A 34 9.80 -12.82 -0.04
C GLY A 34 10.01 -11.32 0.05
N ASN A 35 11.26 -10.85 -0.05
CA ASN A 35 11.62 -9.45 0.23
C ASN A 35 12.28 -8.71 -0.96
N GLY A 36 12.12 -7.39 -1.04
CA GLY A 36 12.82 -6.52 -2.01
C GLY A 36 12.35 -6.76 -3.44
N LYS A 37 11.22 -6.15 -3.82
CA LYS A 37 10.57 -6.39 -5.11
C LYS A 37 10.17 -5.05 -5.72
N GLU A 38 10.28 -4.97 -7.05
CA GLU A 38 9.57 -4.00 -7.90
C GLU A 38 8.46 -4.80 -8.60
N VAL A 39 7.20 -4.43 -8.41
CA VAL A 39 6.05 -5.16 -8.97
C VAL A 39 5.14 -4.19 -9.70
N GLU A 40 4.88 -4.44 -10.97
CA GLU A 40 3.94 -3.65 -11.78
C GLU A 40 2.81 -4.55 -12.28
N GLY A 41 1.55 -4.17 -12.06
CA GLY A 41 0.46 -5.02 -12.54
C GLY A 41 -0.94 -4.78 -11.97
N ASN A 42 -1.80 -5.78 -12.16
CA ASN A 42 -3.14 -5.79 -11.56
C ASN A 42 -3.40 -7.10 -10.83
N GLY A 43 -4.10 -7.04 -9.70
CA GLY A 43 -4.32 -8.21 -8.84
C GLY A 43 -3.00 -8.72 -8.28
N ILE A 44 -2.42 -7.95 -7.38
CA ILE A 44 -1.12 -8.21 -6.76
C ILE A 44 -1.37 -8.61 -5.31
N GLU A 45 -0.87 -9.76 -4.90
CA GLU A 45 -0.88 -10.26 -3.52
C GLU A 45 0.56 -10.54 -3.11
N THR A 46 1.01 -9.93 -2.02
CA THR A 46 2.39 -10.09 -1.56
C THR A 46 2.49 -10.30 -0.06
N GLU A 47 3.29 -11.31 0.32
CA GLU A 47 3.71 -11.55 1.70
C GLU A 47 5.23 -11.30 1.82
N GLY A 48 5.61 -10.42 2.76
CA GLY A 48 6.99 -10.05 3.04
C GLY A 48 7.29 -8.56 2.79
N ASN A 49 8.56 -8.17 2.93
CA ASN A 49 8.92 -6.75 2.84
C ASN A 49 9.09 -6.33 1.37
N VAL A 50 8.26 -5.42 0.86
CA VAL A 50 8.37 -4.92 -0.52
C VAL A 50 9.14 -3.58 -0.52
N ILE A 51 9.47 -3.00 -1.68
CA ILE A 51 10.05 -1.65 -1.74
C ILE A 51 9.16 -0.78 -2.62
N GLU A 52 8.71 -1.26 -3.79
CA GLU A 52 7.86 -0.49 -4.72
C GLU A 52 6.82 -1.38 -5.43
N ILE A 53 5.54 -0.99 -5.41
CA ILE A 53 4.47 -1.61 -6.21
C ILE A 53 3.67 -0.54 -6.98
N GLU A 54 3.46 -0.75 -8.28
CA GLU A 54 2.56 0.05 -9.10
C GLU A 54 1.42 -0.81 -9.65
N GLY A 55 0.15 -0.41 -9.48
CA GLY A 55 -0.93 -1.24 -10.00
C GLY A 55 -2.36 -0.96 -9.56
N ASN A 56 -3.23 -1.96 -9.75
CA ASN A 56 -4.60 -1.94 -9.26
C ASN A 56 -4.97 -3.25 -8.57
N GLY A 57 -5.74 -3.18 -7.48
CA GLY A 57 -6.11 -4.37 -6.70
C GLY A 57 -4.87 -4.97 -6.06
N ILE A 58 -4.34 -4.29 -5.05
CA ILE A 58 -3.09 -4.61 -4.37
C ILE A 58 -3.41 -4.99 -2.92
N GLU A 59 -2.91 -6.13 -2.48
CA GLU A 59 -3.01 -6.63 -1.11
C GLU A 59 -1.60 -6.98 -0.60
N ILE A 60 -1.18 -6.38 0.53
CA ILE A 60 0.15 -6.59 1.09
C ILE A 60 0.09 -6.86 2.60
N GLU A 61 0.82 -7.90 3.02
CA GLU A 61 1.17 -8.15 4.42
C GLU A 61 2.70 -8.17 4.58
N GLY A 62 3.26 -7.27 5.39
CA GLY A 62 4.72 -7.09 5.40
C GLY A 62 5.28 -5.92 6.22
N ASN A 63 6.39 -5.36 5.73
CA ASN A 63 7.00 -4.14 6.29
C ASN A 63 7.68 -3.29 5.21
N GLY A 64 7.40 -1.98 5.24
CA GLY A 64 8.15 -0.92 4.58
C GLY A 64 7.86 -0.85 3.10
N ILE A 65 6.73 -0.23 2.71
CA ILE A 65 6.22 -0.25 1.34
C ILE A 65 5.93 1.14 0.78
N GLU A 66 6.18 1.28 -0.53
CA GLU A 66 5.71 2.38 -1.38
C GLU A 66 4.77 1.78 -2.43
N ILE A 67 3.52 2.25 -2.49
CA ILE A 67 2.53 1.80 -3.48
C ILE A 67 1.90 2.98 -4.23
N GLU A 68 1.90 2.91 -5.56
CA GLU A 68 1.08 3.79 -6.41
C GLU A 68 -0.03 2.96 -7.08
N GLY A 69 -1.30 3.35 -6.93
CA GLY A 69 -2.36 2.55 -7.53
C GLY A 69 -3.80 2.83 -7.14
N ASN A 70 -4.69 1.90 -7.45
CA ASN A 70 -6.08 1.95 -6.99
C ASN A 70 -6.48 0.64 -6.33
N GLU A 71 -7.44 0.71 -5.39
CA GLU A 71 -7.92 -0.45 -4.64
C GLU A 71 -6.75 -1.14 -3.91
N ILE A 72 -6.18 -0.43 -2.94
CA ILE A 72 -5.00 -0.84 -2.16
C ILE A 72 -5.44 -1.20 -0.74
N GLU A 73 -5.04 -2.39 -0.28
CA GLU A 73 -5.20 -2.87 1.10
C GLU A 73 -3.84 -3.26 1.68
N THR A 74 -3.47 -2.69 2.83
CA THR A 74 -2.14 -2.90 3.44
C THR A 74 -2.22 -2.98 4.96
N GLU A 75 -1.45 -3.92 5.55
CA GLU A 75 -1.26 -4.04 7.00
C GLU A 75 0.24 -4.12 7.32
N GLU A 76 0.88 -2.99 7.65
CA GLU A 76 2.33 -2.92 7.83
C GLU A 76 2.81 -1.84 8.83
N ASN A 77 4.09 -1.86 9.19
CA ASN A 77 4.66 -0.88 10.12
C ASN A 77 4.90 0.51 9.50
N GLU A 78 5.40 0.57 8.26
CA GLU A 78 5.78 1.80 7.56
C GLU A 78 5.18 1.74 6.16
N ILE A 79 4.24 2.64 5.86
CA ILE A 79 3.39 2.62 4.65
C ILE A 79 3.42 3.99 3.98
N GLU A 80 3.75 4.04 2.70
CA GLU A 80 3.56 5.19 1.81
C GLU A 80 2.68 4.76 0.63
N THR A 81 1.53 5.41 0.44
CA THR A 81 0.59 5.05 -0.63
C THR A 81 0.02 6.27 -1.36
N GLU A 82 -0.05 6.19 -2.69
CA GLU A 82 -0.70 7.19 -3.53
C GLU A 82 -1.81 6.54 -4.38
N GLY A 83 -3.01 7.11 -4.37
CA GLY A 83 -4.04 6.83 -5.36
C GLY A 83 -5.48 6.79 -4.82
N ASN A 84 -6.29 5.81 -5.24
CA ASN A 84 -7.73 5.81 -4.90
C ASN A 84 -8.23 4.51 -4.28
N GLY A 85 -9.10 4.61 -3.28
CA GLY A 85 -9.62 3.45 -2.57
C GLY A 85 -8.52 2.78 -1.77
N LEU A 86 -7.99 3.49 -0.79
CA LEU A 86 -6.89 3.07 0.07
C LEU A 86 -7.45 2.60 1.42
N ALA A 87 -7.06 1.41 1.85
CA ALA A 87 -7.30 0.89 3.20
C ALA A 87 -5.94 0.50 3.80
N THR A 88 -5.54 1.17 4.87
CA THR A 88 -4.20 1.01 5.46
C THR A 88 -4.28 0.84 6.97
N GLU A 89 -3.58 -0.15 7.52
CA GLU A 89 -3.41 -0.34 8.96
C GLU A 89 -1.92 -0.40 9.28
N GLY A 90 -1.47 0.41 10.25
CA GLY A 90 -0.03 0.48 10.53
C GLY A 90 0.45 1.40 11.64
N ASN A 91 1.77 1.53 11.77
CA ASN A 91 2.38 2.39 12.78
C ASN A 91 2.68 3.79 12.25
N ASP A 92 3.37 3.89 11.12
CA ASP A 92 3.73 5.12 10.43
C ASP A 92 3.14 5.07 9.01
N ILE A 93 2.14 5.91 8.74
CA ILE A 93 1.36 5.88 7.48
C ILE A 93 1.40 7.26 6.82
N GLU A 94 1.72 7.29 5.53
CA GLU A 94 1.61 8.44 4.62
C GLU A 94 0.72 8.04 3.43
N THR A 95 -0.33 8.84 3.18
CA THR A 95 -1.38 8.52 2.20
C THR A 95 -1.75 9.77 1.38
N GLU A 96 -1.77 9.66 0.06
CA GLU A 96 -2.30 10.70 -0.83
C GLU A 96 -3.40 10.15 -1.75
N GLY A 97 -4.53 10.86 -1.86
CA GLY A 97 -5.50 10.65 -2.94
C GLY A 97 -6.99 10.70 -2.54
N ASN A 98 -7.81 9.72 -2.94
CA ASN A 98 -9.27 9.76 -2.69
C ASN A 98 -9.84 8.47 -2.14
N GLY A 99 -10.75 8.56 -1.16
CA GLY A 99 -11.36 7.40 -0.52
C GLY A 99 -10.31 6.66 0.29
N ILE A 100 -9.93 7.25 1.42
CA ILE A 100 -8.84 6.81 2.28
C ILE A 100 -9.41 6.37 3.62
N GLU A 101 -9.13 5.13 4.02
CA GLU A 101 -9.42 4.56 5.34
C GLU A 101 -8.09 4.16 6.00
N THR A 102 -7.82 4.69 7.19
CA THR A 102 -6.52 4.58 7.86
C THR A 102 -6.71 4.27 9.35
N GLU A 103 -6.05 3.23 9.86
CA GLU A 103 -5.92 2.96 11.30
C GLU A 103 -4.46 2.88 11.70
N GLY A 104 -4.04 3.67 12.70
CA GLY A 104 -2.62 3.64 13.08
C GLY A 104 -2.15 4.59 14.18
N ASN A 105 -0.84 4.64 14.37
CA ASN A 105 -0.24 5.45 15.43
C ASN A 105 0.14 6.87 14.97
N LYS A 106 0.87 6.99 13.86
CA LYS A 106 1.31 8.24 13.24
C LYS A 106 0.84 8.26 11.79
N ILE A 107 -0.05 9.19 11.45
CA ILE A 107 -0.77 9.21 10.19
C ILE A 107 -0.65 10.61 9.57
N GLU A 108 -0.22 10.66 8.31
CA GLU A 108 -0.21 11.84 7.45
C GLU A 108 -1.05 11.53 6.21
N THR A 109 -2.07 12.34 5.93
CA THR A 109 -3.01 12.09 4.83
C THR A 109 -3.34 13.38 4.07
N GLU A 110 -3.18 13.37 2.74
CA GLU A 110 -3.66 14.42 1.85
C GLU A 110 -4.74 13.87 0.89
N GLY A 111 -5.91 14.49 0.79
CA GLY A 111 -6.91 13.97 -0.15
C GLY A 111 -8.37 14.39 0.01
N ASN A 112 -9.26 13.53 -0.49
CA ASN A 112 -10.70 13.67 -0.32
C ASN A 112 -11.33 12.36 0.19
N GLU A 113 -12.41 12.48 0.95
CA GLU A 113 -13.14 11.33 1.52
C GLU A 113 -12.21 10.48 2.41
N ILE A 114 -11.82 11.06 3.55
CA ILE A 114 -10.81 10.52 4.47
C ILE A 114 -11.49 10.08 5.78
N GLU A 115 -11.27 8.84 6.19
CA GLU A 115 -11.63 8.27 7.48
C GLU A 115 -10.37 7.76 8.19
N THR A 116 -10.12 8.25 9.41
CA THR A 116 -8.90 7.95 10.16
C THR A 116 -9.17 7.64 11.63
N GLU A 117 -8.61 6.55 12.14
CA GLU A 117 -8.53 6.24 13.58
C GLU A 117 -7.06 6.17 14.06
N GLY A 118 -6.69 6.94 15.11
CA GLY A 118 -5.29 6.91 15.58
C GLY A 118 -4.87 7.87 16.69
N ASN A 119 -3.56 8.11 16.82
CA ASN A 119 -2.97 8.87 17.94
C ASN A 119 -2.25 10.18 17.57
N GLU A 120 -1.49 10.22 16.49
CA GLU A 120 -0.80 11.41 15.98
C GLU A 120 -1.23 11.55 14.51
N ILE A 121 -2.16 12.46 14.24
CA ILE A 121 -2.85 12.54 12.94
C ILE A 121 -2.71 13.94 12.36
N GLU A 122 -2.16 14.03 11.15
CA GLU A 122 -2.09 15.23 10.33
C GLU A 122 -2.85 14.98 9.01
N THR A 123 -3.84 15.81 8.71
CA THR A 123 -4.70 15.60 7.53
C THR A 123 -4.97 16.89 6.79
N GLU A 124 -4.74 16.92 5.47
CA GLU A 124 -5.15 18.01 4.57
C GLU A 124 -6.19 17.51 3.55
N GLY A 125 -7.34 18.19 3.43
CA GLY A 125 -8.33 17.73 2.44
C GLY A 125 -9.77 18.20 2.58
N ASN A 126 -10.67 17.43 1.95
CA ASN A 126 -12.13 17.61 2.06
C ASN A 126 -12.82 16.29 2.44
N GLY A 127 -13.92 16.38 3.18
CA GLY A 127 -14.69 15.20 3.61
C GLY A 127 -13.90 14.32 4.59
N ILE A 128 -13.47 14.92 5.70
CA ILE A 128 -12.60 14.31 6.72
C ILE A 128 -13.41 13.88 7.93
N GLU A 129 -13.29 12.62 8.34
CA GLU A 129 -13.80 12.04 9.59
C GLU A 129 -12.63 11.42 10.38
N ILE A 130 -12.40 11.87 11.62
CA ILE A 130 -11.26 11.41 12.43
C ILE A 130 -11.70 11.07 13.85
N GLU A 131 -11.29 9.90 14.34
CA GLU A 131 -11.37 9.48 15.74
C GLU A 131 -9.96 9.28 16.31
N GLY A 132 -9.66 9.85 17.49
CA GLY A 132 -8.32 9.67 18.06
C GLY A 132 -7.82 10.77 18.98
N ASN A 133 -6.50 10.81 19.12
CA ASN A 133 -5.76 11.85 19.83
C ASN A 133 -4.83 12.59 18.87
N GLY A 134 -4.20 13.68 19.33
CA GLY A 134 -3.11 14.34 18.58
C GLY A 134 -3.45 14.78 17.16
N ILE A 135 -4.63 15.37 16.96
CA ILE A 135 -5.20 15.68 15.64
C ILE A 135 -4.87 17.11 15.17
N GLU A 136 -4.36 17.24 13.95
CA GLU A 136 -4.21 18.47 13.16
C GLU A 136 -4.91 18.31 11.81
N ILE A 137 -5.75 19.28 11.42
CA ILE A 137 -6.55 19.22 10.19
C ILE A 137 -6.45 20.57 9.46
N GLU A 138 -6.04 20.52 8.20
CA GLU A 138 -6.12 21.63 7.24
C GLU A 138 -7.11 21.29 6.09
N GLY A 139 -7.77 22.30 5.53
CA GLY A 139 -8.75 22.11 4.46
C GLY A 139 -10.20 22.44 4.85
N THR A 140 -11.14 22.16 3.94
CA THR A 140 -12.55 22.57 4.09
C THR A 140 -13.48 21.36 4.11
N GLY A 141 -14.30 21.27 5.15
CA GLY A 141 -15.46 20.37 5.18
C GLY A 141 -16.58 20.81 4.25
#